data_AF-A0A2R6KX53-F1
#
_entry.id   AF-A0A2R6KX53-F1
#
_cell.length_a   1.000
_cell.length_b   1.000
_cell.length_c   1.000
_cell.angle_alpha   90.00
_cell.angle_beta   90.00
_cell.angle_gamma   90.00
#
_symmetry.space_group_name_H-M   'P 1'
#
loop_
_entity.id
_entity.type
_entity.pdbx_description
1 polymer ?
#
loop_
_entity_poly.entity_id
_entity_poly.type
_entity_poly.pdbx_seq_one_letter_code
_entity_poly.pdbx_strand_id
1 'polypeptide(L)' 'MADTARATDTGVGLSLVFGVVALLAALATFGTSYVSVVQDDHGMQVLSGIALAVTLLAAGLAVAAVHVFGE' A
#
# COMPACT_ATOMS: atom_id res chain seq x y z
N MET A 1 -20.88 26.71 -12.66
CA MET A 1 -20.99 26.08 -11.34
C MET A 1 -19.80 25.17 -11.21
N ALA A 2 -18.78 25.60 -10.47
CA ALA A 2 -17.70 24.70 -10.09
C ALA A 2 -18.20 23.94 -8.86
N ASP A 3 -18.81 22.78 -9.08
CA ASP A 3 -19.02 21.82 -8.01
C ASP A 3 -17.64 21.39 -7.53
N THR A 4 -17.15 22.04 -6.47
CA THR A 4 -16.07 21.47 -5.67
C THR A 4 -16.68 20.28 -4.95
N ALA A 5 -16.63 19.10 -5.60
CA ALA A 5 -16.90 17.83 -4.96
C ALA A 5 -16.07 17.80 -3.66
N ARG A 6 -16.76 17.84 -2.53
CA ARG A 6 -16.13 17.96 -1.23
C ARG A 6 -15.72 16.55 -0.86
N ALA A 7 -14.41 16.29 -0.85
CA ALA A 7 -13.88 14.98 -0.47
C ALA A 7 -14.53 14.52 0.84
N THR A 8 -15.13 13.33 0.84
CA THR A 8 -15.77 12.81 2.04
C THR A 8 -14.71 12.35 3.05
N ASP A 9 -15.00 12.53 4.34
CA ASP A 9 -14.11 12.10 5.43
C ASP A 9 -13.79 10.60 5.33
N THR A 10 -14.73 9.79 4.83
CA THR A 10 -14.57 8.35 4.62
C THR A 10 -13.56 8.06 3.51
N GLY A 11 -13.66 8.73 2.35
CA GLY A 11 -12.73 8.53 1.24
C GLY A 11 -11.30 8.92 1.62
N VAL A 12 -11.14 10.04 2.31
CA VAL A 12 -9.84 10.49 2.82
C VAL A 12 -9.30 9.51 3.87
N GLY A 13 -10.11 9.15 4.87
CA GLY A 13 -9.68 8.26 5.95
C GLY A 13 -9.26 6.88 5.45
N LEU A 14 -10.04 6.29 4.55
CA LEU A 14 -9.76 4.97 4.00
C LEU A 14 -8.53 4.99 3.08
N SER A 15 -8.35 6.04 2.27
CA SER A 15 -7.13 6.23 1.46
C SER A 15 -5.87 6.31 2.32
N LEU A 16 -5.97 6.96 3.48
CA LEU A 16 -4.85 7.14 4.39
C LEU A 16 -4.50 5.82 5.09
N VAL A 17 -5.49 5.05 5.54
CA VAL A 17 -5.29 3.71 6.13
C VAL A 17 -4.59 2.77 5.14
N PHE A 18 -5.12 2.65 3.92
CA PHE A 18 -4.50 1.78 2.92
C PHE A 18 -3.13 2.30 2.45
N GLY A 19 -2.94 3.61 2.40
CA GLY A 19 -1.63 4.22 2.14
C GLY A 19 -0.59 3.85 3.21
N VAL A 20 -0.95 3.87 4.49
CA VAL A 20 -0.07 3.43 5.58
C VAL A 20 0.25 1.94 5.46
N VAL A 21 -0.74 1.10 5.16
CA VAL A 21 -0.50 -0.33 4.94
C VAL A 21 0.45 -0.57 3.77
N ALA A 22 0.27 0.16 2.66
CA ALA A 22 1.16 0.08 1.51
C ALA A 22 2.59 0.49 1.88
N LEU A 23 2.76 1.57 2.65
CA LEU A 23 4.06 2.03 3.12
C LEU A 23 4.76 0.97 3.99
N LEU A 24 4.06 0.41 4.97
CA LEU A 24 4.62 -0.62 5.85
C LEU A 24 4.99 -1.89 5.08
N ALA A 25 4.16 -2.30 4.13
CA ALA A 25 4.45 -3.43 3.25
C ALA A 25 5.67 -3.16 2.36
N ALA A 26 5.85 -1.94 1.86
CA ALA A 26 7.02 -1.56 1.06
C ALA A 26 8.31 -1.63 1.88
N LEU A 27 8.27 -1.19 3.14
CA LEU A 27 9.38 -1.33 4.07
C LEU A 27 9.69 -2.81 4.37
N ALA A 28 8.67 -3.65 4.49
CA ALA A 28 8.85 -5.09 4.65
C ALA A 28 9.48 -5.72 3.39
N THR A 29 9.07 -5.35 2.18
CA THR A 29 9.71 -5.77 0.93
C THR A 29 11.19 -5.41 0.93
N PHE A 30 11.51 -4.17 1.26
CA PHE A 30 12.90 -3.70 1.35
C PHE A 30 13.70 -4.54 2.35
N GLY A 31 13.22 -4.65 3.60
CA GLY A 31 13.92 -5.37 4.66
C GLY A 31 14.14 -6.84 4.34
N THR A 32 13.11 -7.54 3.86
CA THR A 32 13.21 -8.96 3.49
C THR A 32 14.08 -9.17 2.25
N SER A 33 14.05 -8.28 1.25
CA SER A 33 14.95 -8.36 0.09
C SER A 33 16.42 -8.20 0.49
N TYR A 34 16.70 -7.29 1.41
CA TYR A 34 18.05 -7.06 1.90
C TYR A 34 18.56 -8.29 2.66
N VAL A 35 17.75 -8.85 3.57
CA VAL A 35 18.11 -10.05 4.32
C VAL A 35 18.29 -11.26 3.40
N SER A 36 17.44 -11.42 2.39
CA SER A 36 17.57 -12.47 1.38
C SER A 36 18.95 -12.46 0.72
N VAL A 37 19.45 -11.28 0.34
CA VAL A 37 20.77 -11.14 -0.30
C VAL A 37 21.91 -11.37 0.69
N VAL A 38 21.79 -10.85 1.92
CA VAL A 38 22.87 -10.94 2.92
C VAL A 38 23.02 -12.33 3.50
N GLN A 39 21.91 -13.07 3.65
CA GLN A 39 21.88 -14.38 4.31
C GLN A 39 21.70 -15.55 3.33
N ASP A 40 21.58 -15.27 2.02
CA ASP A 40 21.24 -16.26 0.97
C ASP A 40 19.95 -17.06 1.27
N ASP A 41 19.04 -16.42 2.02
CA ASP A 41 17.79 -17.03 2.44
C ASP A 41 16.71 -16.85 1.37
N HIS A 42 16.40 -17.95 0.67
CA HIS A 42 15.35 -18.01 -0.34
C HIS A 42 13.94 -17.79 0.24
N GLY A 43 13.72 -18.13 1.52
CA GLY A 43 12.47 -17.86 2.22
C GLY A 43 12.20 -16.35 2.33
N MET A 44 13.24 -15.56 2.59
CA MET A 44 13.14 -14.11 2.64
C MET A 44 12.85 -13.49 1.26
N GLN A 45 13.32 -14.11 0.18
CA GLN A 45 12.97 -13.68 -1.18
C GLN A 45 11.46 -13.83 -1.45
N VAL A 46 10.88 -14.97 -1.06
CA VAL A 46 9.44 -15.22 -1.20
C VAL A 46 8.64 -14.22 -0.37
N LEU A 47 9.04 -13.99 0.88
CA LEU A 47 8.39 -12.99 1.75
C LEU A 47 8.47 -11.57 1.16
N SER A 48 9.59 -11.21 0.53
CA SER A 48 9.73 -9.92 -0.16
C SER A 48 8.73 -9.77 -1.30
N GLY A 49 8.55 -10.82 -2.11
CA GLY A 49 7.55 -10.86 -3.17
C GLY A 49 6.11 -10.75 -2.65
N ILE A 50 5.79 -11.44 -1.55
CA ILE A 50 4.47 -11.34 -0.90
C ILE A 50 4.24 -9.92 -0.38
N ALA A 51 5.21 -9.34 0.32
CA ALA A 51 5.13 -7.97 0.82
C ALA A 51 4.95 -6.95 -0.32
N LEU A 52 5.59 -7.19 -1.47
CA LEU A 52 5.42 -6.34 -2.65
C LEU A 52 4.00 -6.44 -3.21
N ALA A 53 3.44 -7.65 -3.32
CA ALA A 53 2.07 -7.85 -3.76
C ALA A 53 1.07 -7.13 -2.83
N VAL A 54 1.27 -7.23 -1.50
CA VAL A 54 0.45 -6.52 -0.51
C VAL A 54 0.58 -5.00 -0.67
N THR A 55 1.79 -4.49 -0.91
CA THR A 55 2.03 -3.07 -1.16
C THR A 55 1.20 -2.56 -2.34
N LEU A 56 1.27 -3.27 -3.47
CA LEU A 56 0.56 -2.88 -4.69
C LEU A 56 -0.96 -2.95 -4.52
N LEU A 57 -1.46 -3.99 -3.84
CA LEU A 57 -2.89 -4.12 -3.54
C LEU A 57 -3.39 -3.01 -2.62
N ALA A 58 -2.67 -2.72 -1.53
CA ALA A 58 -3.04 -1.66 -0.61
C ALA A 58 -2.97 -0.29 -1.29
N ALA A 59 -1.95 -0.02 -2.09
CA ALA A 59 -1.87 1.22 -2.87
C ALA A 59 -3.06 1.36 -3.85
N GLY A 60 -3.43 0.28 -4.54
CA GLY A 60 -4.61 0.26 -5.40
C GLY A 60 -5.91 0.53 -4.64
N LEU A 61 -6.09 -0.07 -3.46
CA LEU A 61 -7.24 0.18 -2.59
C LEU A 61 -7.27 1.62 -2.08
N ALA A 62 -6.12 2.24 -1.81
CA ALA A 62 -6.05 3.64 -1.41
C ALA A 62 -6.57 4.56 -2.52
N VAL A 63 -6.18 4.30 -3.78
CA VAL A 63 -6.68 5.05 -4.94
C VAL A 63 -8.16 4.79 -5.16
N ALA A 64 -8.60 3.53 -5.07
CA ALA A 64 -10.01 3.17 -5.22
C ALA A 64 -10.88 3.83 -4.15
N ALA A 65 -10.39 3.95 -2.91
CA ALA A 65 -11.11 4.60 -1.83
C ALA A 65 -11.45 6.07 -2.15
N VAL A 66 -10.51 6.81 -2.74
CA VAL A 66 -10.74 8.20 -3.15
C VAL A 66 -11.77 8.27 -4.29
N HIS A 67 -11.75 7.34 -5.24
CA HIS A 67 -12.67 7.38 -6.38
C HIS A 67 -14.09 6.90 -6.03
N VAL A 68 -14.21 5.90 -5.15
CA VAL A 68 -15.51 5.32 -4.79
C VAL A 68 -16.21 6.11 -3.70
N PHE A 69 -15.45 6.70 -2.78
CA PHE A 69 -15.99 7.40 -1.62
C PHE A 69 -15.65 8.88 -1.60
N GLY A 70 -14.94 9.43 -2.59
CA GLY A 70 -14.53 10.85 -2.60
C GLY A 70 -15.52 11.80 -3.27
N GLU A 71 -16.55 11.27 -3.95
CA GLU A 71 -17.64 12.03 -4.59
C GLU A 71 -18.89 12.12 -3.70
#